data_AF-K8A0S1-F1
#
_entry.id   AF-K8A0S1-F1
#
_cell.length_a   1.000
_cell.length_b   1.000
_cell.length_c   1.000
_cell.angle_alpha   90.00
_cell.angle_beta   90.00
_cell.angle_gamma   90.00
#
_symmetry.space_group_name_H-M   'P 1'
#
loop_
_entity.id
_entity.type
_entity.pdbx_description
1 polymer ?
#
loop_
_entity_poly.entity_id
_entity_poly.type
_entity_poly.pdbx_seq_one_letter_code
_entity_poly.pdbx_strand_id
1 'polypeptide(L)'
;MLAFFGTSLRVKYYLIKTPSFLIVRSEQRRVHDTITAKGNAMKKSEHIINGGAYQFQTENGITHLVHYSYTRPVAECYVETVYIPSCKIITRANGDILFALELNKNDTFEIITAQSLYDRYAWQWFEPLAENFHRLVYINNAPEIQSAYKHFSWQDIIDFAETDRPSFSFASGMPGDWKANPAGADGYLLVMIDGKPYWADAIGQIPFAVDTYRATHSIEQTLETGKRWADGTFTSAYDDSDTYDNFFVLRGALYASKRFTYRVVTNDQDYPRVQVYENKWPVSSESISNNITAEEWLRFGKKG
;
A
#
# COMPACT_ATOMS: atom_id res chain seq x y z
N MET A 1 -21.00 3.19 -20.14
CA MET A 1 -21.83 4.10 -19.31
C MET A 1 -21.90 3.48 -17.92
N LEU A 2 -20.93 3.79 -17.05
CA LEU A 2 -20.84 3.21 -15.70
C LEU A 2 -21.46 4.20 -14.71
N ALA A 3 -22.58 3.81 -14.13
CA ALA A 3 -23.21 4.51 -13.03
C ALA A 3 -22.42 4.19 -11.74
N PHE A 4 -21.70 5.17 -11.22
CA PHE A 4 -21.15 5.12 -9.86
C PHE A 4 -22.29 5.34 -8.87
N PHE A 5 -22.66 4.31 -8.12
CA PHE A 5 -23.58 4.44 -6.99
C PHE A 5 -22.81 5.02 -5.80
N GLY A 6 -22.82 6.34 -5.67
CA GLY A 6 -22.47 6.99 -4.41
C GLY A 6 -23.55 6.71 -3.37
N THR A 7 -23.17 6.22 -2.21
CA THR A 7 -24.07 6.08 -1.06
C THR A 7 -24.47 7.50 -0.61
N SER A 8 -25.74 7.87 -0.74
CA SER A 8 -26.24 9.17 -0.29
C SER A 8 -26.91 9.02 1.08
N LEU A 9 -26.53 9.88 2.04
CA LEU A 9 -27.22 9.98 3.31
C LEU A 9 -28.18 11.17 3.24
N ARG A 10 -29.49 10.93 3.34
CA ARG A 10 -30.47 12.00 3.49
C ARG A 10 -30.58 12.38 4.96
N VAL A 11 -29.99 13.50 5.35
CA VAL A 11 -30.13 14.05 6.70
C VAL A 11 -31.23 15.10 6.68
N LYS A 12 -32.32 14.88 7.42
CA LYS A 12 -33.34 15.90 7.66
C LYS A 12 -33.03 16.60 8.98
N TYR A 13 -32.68 17.88 8.92
CA TYR A 13 -32.53 18.69 10.13
C TYR A 13 -33.91 19.22 10.53
N TYR A 14 -34.41 18.79 11.68
CA TYR A 14 -35.60 19.36 12.30
C TYR A 14 -35.21 20.12 13.56
N LEU A 15 -35.88 21.24 13.78
CA LEU A 15 -35.78 22.05 15.00
C LEU A 15 -36.43 21.25 16.13
N ILE A 16 -35.65 20.37 16.77
CA ILE A 16 -36.07 19.63 17.94
C ILE A 16 -35.38 20.30 19.14
N LYS A 17 -36.19 20.82 20.07
CA LYS A 17 -35.77 21.02 21.47
C LYS A 17 -35.24 19.67 21.97
N THR A 18 -33.91 19.50 21.91
CA THR A 18 -32.99 18.52 22.55
C THR A 18 -33.55 17.24 23.21
N PRO A 19 -32.80 16.11 23.24
CA PRO A 19 -31.72 15.66 22.34
C PRO A 19 -31.84 14.16 21.95
N SER A 20 -31.55 13.81 20.69
CA SER A 20 -31.10 12.47 20.27
C SER A 20 -30.48 12.60 18.88
N PHE A 21 -29.15 12.68 18.83
CA PHE A 21 -28.36 12.86 17.60
C PHE A 21 -27.58 11.60 17.25
N LEU A 22 -27.53 11.31 15.94
CA LEU A 22 -26.37 10.71 15.28
C LEU A 22 -25.19 11.70 15.46
N ILE A 23 -24.04 11.26 15.96
CA ILE A 23 -22.96 12.16 16.40
C ILE A 23 -22.40 12.98 15.22
N VAL A 24 -22.91 14.20 15.08
CA VAL A 24 -22.21 15.37 14.55
C VAL A 24 -21.93 16.24 15.77
N ARG A 25 -20.67 16.28 16.24
CA ARG A 25 -20.31 17.06 17.45
C ARG A 25 -20.44 18.56 17.16
N SER A 26 -21.44 19.20 17.74
CA SER A 26 -21.43 20.63 18.05
C SER A 26 -21.22 20.82 19.56
N GLU A 27 -20.02 21.18 20.00
CA GLU A 27 -19.83 21.71 21.35
C GLU A 27 -19.72 23.23 21.29
N GLN A 28 -20.78 23.91 21.76
CA GLN A 28 -20.61 25.19 22.44
C GLN A 28 -20.62 24.91 23.95
N ARG A 29 -19.46 25.07 24.60
CA ARG A 29 -19.37 25.34 26.04
C ARG A 29 -18.46 26.54 26.27
N ARG A 30 -19.04 27.64 26.75
CA ARG A 30 -18.30 28.57 27.62
C ARG A 30 -18.09 27.87 28.94
N VAL A 31 -16.85 27.62 29.33
CA VAL A 31 -16.45 27.49 30.73
C VAL A 31 -15.12 28.21 30.89
N HIS A 32 -15.12 29.28 31.67
CA HIS A 32 -13.94 29.70 32.43
C HIS A 32 -13.64 28.57 33.40
N ASP A 33 -12.54 27.85 33.21
CA ASP A 33 -11.65 27.44 34.31
C ASP A 33 -10.36 26.81 33.76
N THR A 34 -9.28 27.25 34.38
CA THR A 34 -7.88 26.88 34.20
C THR A 34 -7.67 25.38 34.44
N ILE A 35 -7.09 24.63 33.49
CA ILE A 35 -6.32 23.40 33.74
C ILE A 35 -5.34 23.16 32.59
N THR A 36 -4.10 22.93 32.98
CA THR A 36 -2.92 22.53 32.22
C THR A 36 -3.11 21.12 31.64
N ALA A 37 -3.20 20.99 30.31
CA ALA A 37 -2.92 19.76 29.57
C ALA A 37 -2.55 20.14 28.14
N LYS A 38 -1.42 19.62 27.62
CA LYS A 38 -1.09 19.71 26.20
C LYS A 38 -2.08 18.85 25.40
N GLY A 39 -3.29 19.35 25.19
CA GLY A 39 -4.27 18.76 24.28
C GLY A 39 -3.83 19.06 22.84
N ASN A 40 -3.69 18.02 22.02
CA ASN A 40 -3.43 18.22 20.59
C ASN A 40 -4.58 19.05 20.00
N ALA A 41 -4.23 20.18 19.36
CA ALA A 41 -5.19 21.08 18.77
C ALA A 41 -6.04 20.38 17.70
N MET A 42 -7.33 20.72 17.64
CA MET A 42 -8.23 20.30 16.58
C MET A 42 -7.71 20.79 15.21
N LYS A 43 -7.47 19.86 14.28
CA LYS A 43 -7.03 20.16 12.90
C LYS A 43 -8.21 19.97 11.95
N LYS A 44 -8.45 20.94 11.07
CA LYS A 44 -9.43 20.84 9.98
C LYS A 44 -8.68 20.78 8.66
N SER A 45 -9.17 19.97 7.72
CA SER A 45 -8.61 19.88 6.38
C SER A 45 -9.67 19.59 5.33
N GLU A 46 -9.42 20.03 4.10
CA GLU A 46 -10.22 19.68 2.93
C GLU A 46 -9.38 18.83 1.98
N HIS A 47 -9.98 17.79 1.42
CA HIS A 47 -9.32 16.90 0.48
C HIS A 47 -10.21 16.66 -0.74
N ILE A 48 -9.64 16.82 -1.94
CA ILE A 48 -10.32 16.52 -3.21
C ILE A 48 -10.08 15.04 -3.54
N ILE A 49 -11.11 14.21 -3.40
CA ILE A 49 -11.05 12.76 -3.58
C ILE A 49 -12.03 12.37 -4.70
N ASN A 50 -11.54 11.73 -5.77
CA ASN A 50 -12.35 11.44 -6.97
C ASN A 50 -13.13 12.66 -7.50
N GLY A 51 -12.54 13.86 -7.40
CA GLY A 51 -13.16 15.12 -7.85
C GLY A 51 -14.18 15.74 -6.89
N GLY A 52 -14.51 15.09 -5.78
CA GLY A 52 -15.35 15.66 -4.72
C GLY A 52 -14.51 16.29 -3.61
N ALA A 53 -14.89 17.48 -3.13
CA ALA A 53 -14.27 18.11 -1.97
C ALA A 53 -14.92 17.60 -0.68
N TYR A 54 -14.11 17.03 0.21
CA TYR A 54 -14.57 16.47 1.49
C TYR A 54 -13.83 17.13 2.64
N GLN A 55 -14.58 17.45 3.70
CA GLN A 55 -14.08 18.13 4.89
C GLN A 55 -13.81 17.11 5.99
N PHE A 56 -12.66 17.22 6.63
CA PHE A 56 -12.22 16.35 7.70
C PHE A 56 -11.81 17.16 8.94
N GLN A 57 -12.02 16.53 10.10
CA GLN A 57 -11.61 17.09 11.38
C GLN A 57 -10.88 16.02 12.18
N THR A 58 -9.66 16.33 12.59
CA THR A 58 -8.82 15.48 13.45
C THR A 58 -8.80 16.05 14.86
N GLU A 59 -9.16 15.22 15.84
CA GLU A 59 -9.13 15.56 17.26
C GLU A 59 -8.62 14.34 18.04
N ASN A 60 -7.68 14.54 18.96
CA ASN A 60 -7.09 13.47 19.78
C ASN A 60 -6.58 12.25 18.97
N GLY A 61 -6.02 12.49 17.79
CA GLY A 61 -5.48 11.45 16.92
C GLY A 61 -6.52 10.71 16.06
N ILE A 62 -7.80 11.09 16.15
CA ILE A 62 -8.89 10.45 15.41
C ILE A 62 -9.43 11.44 14.38
N THR A 63 -9.56 10.97 13.15
CA THR A 63 -10.07 11.78 12.03
C THR A 63 -11.50 11.40 11.68
N HIS A 64 -12.34 12.41 11.51
CA HIS A 64 -13.75 12.29 11.18
C HIS A 64 -14.05 13.00 9.87
N LEU A 65 -14.89 12.39 9.03
CA LEU A 65 -15.56 13.11 7.95
C LEU A 65 -16.62 14.02 8.57
N VAL A 66 -16.59 15.31 8.21
CA VAL A 66 -17.51 16.32 8.75
C VAL A 66 -18.26 17.02 7.62
N HIS A 67 -19.49 17.42 7.91
CA HIS A 67 -20.30 18.26 7.03
C HIS A 67 -20.66 19.53 7.79
N TYR A 68 -20.28 20.68 7.24
CA TYR A 68 -20.60 21.98 7.82
C TYR A 68 -21.85 22.54 7.15
N SER A 69 -22.90 22.75 7.94
CA SER A 69 -24.16 23.34 7.48
C SER A 69 -24.64 24.41 8.46
N TYR A 70 -25.61 25.22 8.03
CA TYR A 70 -26.20 26.27 8.85
C TYR A 70 -27.59 25.86 9.33
N THR A 71 -27.96 26.29 10.53
CA THR A 71 -29.33 26.13 11.03
C THR A 71 -30.29 26.96 10.19
N ARG A 72 -31.45 26.38 9.86
CA ARG A 72 -32.48 27.00 9.02
C ARG A 72 -33.85 26.93 9.69
N PRO A 73 -34.72 27.94 9.52
CA PRO A 73 -36.12 27.88 9.94
C PRO A 73 -36.85 26.66 9.35
N VAL A 74 -37.70 26.01 10.16
CA VAL A 74 -38.48 24.81 9.75
C VAL A 74 -39.37 25.10 8.53
N ALA A 75 -39.89 26.32 8.43
CA ALA A 75 -40.77 26.74 7.34
C ALA A 75 -40.10 26.67 5.96
N GLU A 76 -38.77 26.68 5.88
CA GLU A 76 -38.05 26.52 4.62
C GLU A 76 -38.14 25.08 4.07
N CYS A 77 -38.53 24.10 4.90
CA CYS A 77 -38.58 22.68 4.52
C CYS A 77 -37.30 22.20 3.81
N TYR A 78 -36.16 22.77 4.19
CA TYR A 78 -34.90 22.55 3.50
C TYR A 78 -34.40 21.12 3.70
N VAL A 79 -34.07 20.46 2.60
CA VAL A 79 -33.46 19.12 2.60
C VAL A 79 -32.08 19.25 1.97
N GLU A 80 -31.06 18.86 2.74
CA GLU A 80 -29.70 18.75 2.25
C GLU A 80 -29.37 17.28 1.97
N THR A 81 -28.74 17.02 0.83
CA THR A 81 -28.20 15.70 0.52
C THR A 81 -26.69 15.76 0.71
N VAL A 82 -26.18 14.95 1.63
CA VAL A 82 -24.74 14.86 1.90
C VAL A 82 -24.22 13.58 1.27
N TYR A 83 -23.15 13.73 0.48
CA TYR A 83 -22.47 12.61 -0.15
C TYR A 83 -21.26 12.23 0.68
N ILE A 84 -21.13 10.93 0.96
CA ILE A 84 -19.90 10.37 1.52
C ILE A 84 -19.02 9.86 0.39
N PRO A 85 -17.69 9.92 0.53
CA PRO A 85 -16.81 9.43 -0.52
C PRO A 85 -16.92 7.90 -0.63
N SER A 86 -16.91 7.39 -1.86
CA SER A 86 -16.93 5.95 -2.15
C SER A 86 -15.53 5.34 -2.08
N CYS A 87 -14.83 5.60 -0.97
CA CYS A 87 -13.49 5.10 -0.71
C CYS A 87 -13.31 4.82 0.78
N LYS A 88 -12.25 4.09 1.14
CA LYS A 88 -11.75 4.02 2.51
C LYS A 88 -10.63 5.05 2.66
N ILE A 89 -10.65 5.82 3.75
CA ILE A 89 -9.64 6.83 4.05
C ILE A 89 -8.61 6.22 4.99
N ILE A 90 -7.34 6.27 4.59
CA ILE A 90 -6.24 5.67 5.32
C ILE A 90 -5.46 6.76 6.04
N THR A 91 -5.23 6.58 7.33
CA THR A 91 -4.57 7.56 8.19
C THR A 91 -3.34 6.98 8.89
N ARG A 92 -2.52 7.86 9.45
CA ARG A 92 -1.58 7.50 10.52
C ARG A 92 -2.32 7.25 11.84
N ALA A 93 -1.59 6.74 12.83
CA ALA A 93 -2.07 6.63 14.21
C ALA A 93 -2.40 7.99 14.87
N ASN A 94 -1.83 9.08 14.37
CA ASN A 94 -2.14 10.45 14.84
C ASN A 94 -3.32 11.09 14.07
N GLY A 95 -3.99 10.35 13.18
CA GLY A 95 -5.14 10.79 12.40
C GLY A 95 -4.81 11.48 11.08
N ASP A 96 -3.55 11.84 10.82
CA ASP A 96 -3.18 12.47 9.54
C ASP A 96 -3.55 11.55 8.35
N ILE A 97 -4.28 12.09 7.38
CA ILE A 97 -4.72 11.36 6.18
C ILE A 97 -3.51 11.12 5.27
N LEU A 98 -3.33 9.86 4.87
CA LEU A 98 -2.24 9.39 4.02
C LEU A 98 -2.67 9.29 2.56
N PHE A 99 -3.70 8.50 2.30
CA PHE A 99 -4.23 8.22 0.96
C PHE A 99 -5.66 7.64 1.08
N ALA A 100 -6.32 7.41 -0.05
CA ALA A 100 -7.62 6.75 -0.08
C ALA A 100 -7.72 5.68 -1.17
N LEU A 101 -8.44 4.62 -0.86
CA LEU A 101 -8.65 3.46 -1.73
C LEU A 101 -10.12 3.32 -2.09
N GLU A 102 -10.44 3.17 -3.38
CA GLU A 102 -11.80 2.96 -3.87
C GLU A 102 -12.47 1.74 -3.22
N LEU A 103 -13.78 1.79 -3.00
CA LEU A 103 -14.55 0.65 -2.47
C LEU A 103 -14.98 -0.29 -3.61
N ASN A 104 -14.84 -1.60 -3.39
CA ASN A 104 -15.47 -2.63 -4.20
C ASN A 104 -16.93 -2.88 -3.75
N LYS A 105 -17.66 -3.73 -4.49
CA LYS A 105 -19.12 -3.91 -4.45
C LYS A 105 -19.75 -4.19 -3.05
N ASN A 106 -18.96 -4.63 -2.08
CA ASN A 106 -19.45 -4.97 -0.73
C ASN A 106 -18.74 -4.19 0.39
N ASP A 107 -17.82 -3.29 0.04
CA ASP A 107 -17.08 -2.55 1.05
C ASP A 107 -17.88 -1.35 1.55
N THR A 108 -17.51 -0.90 2.74
CA THR A 108 -18.11 0.26 3.39
C THR A 108 -17.08 1.37 3.59
N PHE A 109 -17.57 2.61 3.57
CA PHE A 109 -16.78 3.77 3.93
C PHE A 109 -16.32 3.64 5.39
N GLU A 110 -15.00 3.75 5.59
CA GLU A 110 -14.40 3.85 6.92
C GLU A 110 -13.18 4.80 6.85
N ILE A 111 -12.83 5.38 7.99
CA ILE A 111 -11.56 6.08 8.20
C ILE A 111 -10.75 5.23 9.17
N ILE A 112 -9.64 4.67 8.70
CA ILE A 112 -8.87 3.67 9.44
C ILE A 112 -7.38 3.95 9.35
N THR A 113 -6.61 3.46 10.30
CA THR A 113 -5.15 3.58 10.21
C THR A 113 -4.57 2.64 9.14
N ALA A 114 -3.39 2.96 8.60
CA ALA A 114 -2.65 2.05 7.72
C ALA A 114 -2.39 0.68 8.37
N GLN A 115 -2.11 0.66 9.68
CA GLN A 115 -1.96 -0.58 10.44
C GLN A 115 -3.26 -1.40 10.44
N SER A 116 -4.40 -0.75 10.69
CA SER A 116 -5.71 -1.43 10.66
C SER A 116 -6.11 -1.88 9.25
N LEU A 117 -5.63 -1.22 8.20
CA LEU A 117 -5.81 -1.67 6.82
C LEU A 117 -5.04 -2.98 6.60
N TYR A 118 -3.77 -2.99 7.00
CA TYR A 118 -2.87 -4.14 6.92
C TYR A 118 -3.43 -5.33 7.71
N ASP A 119 -3.75 -5.14 8.99
CA ASP A 119 -4.15 -6.23 9.89
C ASP A 119 -5.52 -6.84 9.57
N ARG A 120 -6.49 -6.02 9.12
CA ARG A 120 -7.91 -6.46 9.02
C ARG A 120 -8.34 -6.81 7.62
N TYR A 121 -7.76 -6.18 6.60
CA TYR A 121 -8.24 -6.32 5.22
C TYR A 121 -7.18 -6.87 4.28
N ALA A 122 -5.89 -6.64 4.60
CA ALA A 122 -4.77 -6.94 3.72
C ALA A 122 -4.98 -6.39 2.29
N TRP A 123 -5.63 -5.24 2.12
CA TRP A 123 -5.86 -4.65 0.79
C TRP A 123 -4.55 -4.17 0.15
N GLN A 124 -4.54 -4.18 -1.18
CA GLN A 124 -3.44 -3.62 -1.98
C GLN A 124 -3.98 -2.78 -3.15
N TRP A 125 -3.14 -1.94 -3.75
CA TRP A 125 -3.56 -0.96 -4.77
C TRP A 125 -2.59 -0.77 -5.93
N PHE A 126 -1.59 -1.64 -6.05
CA PHE A 126 -0.48 -1.49 -6.99
C PHE A 126 -0.46 -2.59 -8.06
N GLU A 127 -1.29 -3.63 -7.93
CA GLU A 127 -1.44 -4.68 -8.94
C GLU A 127 -2.94 -4.97 -9.23
N PRO A 128 -3.50 -4.49 -10.36
CA PRO A 128 -4.91 -4.67 -10.69
C PRO A 128 -5.40 -6.11 -10.83
N LEU A 129 -4.49 -7.08 -11.06
CA LEU A 129 -4.85 -8.49 -11.19
C LEU A 129 -5.00 -9.23 -9.86
N ALA A 130 -4.57 -8.65 -8.72
CA ALA A 130 -4.68 -9.31 -7.42
C ALA A 130 -6.12 -9.24 -6.85
N GLU A 131 -6.52 -10.28 -6.13
CA GLU A 131 -7.91 -10.44 -5.64
C GLU A 131 -8.37 -9.34 -4.68
N ASN A 132 -7.44 -8.83 -3.86
CA ASN A 132 -7.65 -7.78 -2.86
C ASN A 132 -7.32 -6.36 -3.40
N PHE A 133 -7.33 -6.18 -4.72
CA PHE A 133 -7.07 -4.89 -5.36
C PHE A 133 -8.16 -3.86 -5.09
N HIS A 134 -7.71 -2.67 -4.67
CA HIS A 134 -8.52 -1.47 -4.54
C HIS A 134 -7.78 -0.31 -5.19
N ARG A 135 -8.43 0.41 -6.10
CA ARG A 135 -7.76 1.50 -6.83
C ARG A 135 -7.38 2.63 -5.90
N LEU A 136 -6.13 3.09 -5.98
CA LEU A 136 -5.68 4.31 -5.30
C LEU A 136 -6.34 5.54 -5.95
N VAL A 137 -7.14 6.27 -5.18
CA VAL A 137 -7.97 7.39 -5.68
C VAL A 137 -7.57 8.76 -5.14
N TYR A 138 -6.71 8.78 -4.12
CA TYR A 138 -6.20 10.00 -3.52
C TYR A 138 -4.86 9.72 -2.82
N ILE A 139 -3.93 10.66 -2.92
CA ILE A 139 -2.66 10.66 -2.17
C ILE A 139 -2.51 12.04 -1.53
N ASN A 140 -2.21 12.07 -0.23
CA ASN A 140 -1.90 13.30 0.46
C ASN A 140 -0.43 13.66 0.29
N ASN A 141 -0.16 14.67 -0.54
CA ASN A 141 1.19 15.14 -0.85
C ASN A 141 1.71 16.22 0.11
N ALA A 142 0.96 16.57 1.16
CA ALA A 142 1.36 17.61 2.10
C ALA A 142 2.71 17.26 2.77
N PRO A 143 3.64 18.23 2.92
CA PRO A 143 5.01 17.96 3.41
C PRO A 143 5.06 17.23 4.76
N GLU A 144 4.14 17.54 5.68
CA GLU A 144 4.07 16.91 7.00
C GLU A 144 3.78 15.39 6.95
N ILE A 145 3.14 14.95 5.86
CA ILE A 145 2.75 13.56 5.64
C ILE A 145 3.91 12.72 5.12
N GLN A 146 4.89 13.35 4.46
CA GLN A 146 6.02 12.65 3.84
C GLN A 146 6.83 11.83 4.87
N SER A 147 6.87 12.27 6.12
CA SER A 147 7.48 11.56 7.24
C SER A 147 6.82 10.22 7.62
N ALA A 148 5.63 9.92 7.07
CA ALA A 148 4.96 8.64 7.26
C ALA A 148 5.55 7.52 6.40
N TYR A 149 6.37 7.88 5.41
CA TYR A 149 6.94 6.98 4.43
C TYR A 149 8.45 7.04 4.49
N LYS A 150 9.09 5.92 4.16
CA LYS A 150 10.46 5.95 3.67
C LYS A 150 10.45 6.13 2.15
N HIS A 151 11.29 7.02 1.65
CA HIS A 151 11.29 7.44 0.26
C HIS A 151 12.36 6.73 -0.54
N PHE A 152 11.99 6.26 -1.72
CA PHE A 152 12.88 5.62 -2.68
C PHE A 152 12.52 6.04 -4.11
N SER A 153 13.48 5.90 -5.00
CA SER A 153 13.24 5.71 -6.44
C SER A 153 13.24 4.22 -6.77
N TRP A 154 12.74 3.84 -7.96
CA TRP A 154 12.94 2.46 -8.42
C TRP A 154 14.41 2.08 -8.57
N GLN A 155 15.30 3.05 -8.81
CA GLN A 155 16.73 2.77 -8.87
C GLN A 155 17.29 2.35 -7.51
N ASP A 156 16.85 2.98 -6.42
CA ASP A 156 17.29 2.57 -5.07
C ASP A 156 16.87 1.12 -4.75
N ILE A 157 15.68 0.71 -5.21
CA ILE A 157 15.21 -0.69 -5.08
C ILE A 157 16.11 -1.64 -5.86
N ILE A 158 16.48 -1.28 -7.10
CA ILE A 158 17.40 -2.06 -7.92
C ILE A 158 18.79 -2.14 -7.30
N ASP A 159 19.34 -1.04 -6.82
CA ASP A 159 20.67 -1.01 -6.22
C ASP A 159 20.73 -1.89 -4.95
N PHE A 160 19.64 -1.88 -4.17
CA PHE A 160 19.50 -2.81 -3.05
C PHE A 160 19.40 -4.27 -3.51
N ALA A 161 18.60 -4.55 -4.55
CA ALA A 161 18.34 -5.89 -5.07
C ALA A 161 19.53 -6.53 -5.80
N GLU A 162 20.36 -5.74 -6.48
CA GLU A 162 21.53 -6.22 -7.22
C GLU A 162 22.78 -6.38 -6.36
N THR A 163 22.71 -6.00 -5.09
CA THR A 163 23.77 -6.32 -4.15
C THR A 163 23.75 -7.83 -3.89
N ASP A 164 24.79 -8.52 -4.36
CA ASP A 164 24.91 -9.97 -4.29
C ASP A 164 24.92 -10.45 -2.84
N ARG A 165 23.94 -11.27 -2.45
CA ARG A 165 23.88 -11.85 -1.10
C ARG A 165 23.51 -13.34 -1.15
N PRO A 166 24.06 -14.16 -0.24
CA PRO A 166 23.65 -15.55 -0.12
C PRO A 166 22.21 -15.65 0.41
N SER A 167 21.42 -16.64 -0.02
CA SER A 167 19.97 -16.72 0.27
C SER A 167 19.58 -16.62 1.75
N PHE A 168 20.46 -17.06 2.68
CA PHE A 168 20.21 -16.91 4.12
C PHE A 168 20.19 -15.46 4.60
N SER A 169 20.71 -14.51 3.82
CA SER A 169 20.76 -13.10 4.18
C SER A 169 19.39 -12.43 4.19
N PHE A 170 18.38 -13.05 3.59
CA PHE A 170 17.01 -12.53 3.55
C PHE A 170 16.18 -12.92 4.76
N ALA A 171 16.73 -13.75 5.66
CA ALA A 171 16.10 -14.05 6.94
C ALA A 171 16.02 -12.79 7.83
N SER A 172 15.07 -12.76 8.76
CA SER A 172 14.82 -11.59 9.61
C SER A 172 16.08 -11.12 10.36
N GLY A 173 16.36 -9.81 10.31
CA GLY A 173 17.54 -9.18 10.93
C GLY A 173 18.86 -9.37 10.18
N MET A 174 18.88 -10.07 9.04
CA MET A 174 20.08 -10.26 8.23
C MET A 174 20.22 -9.15 7.16
N PRO A 175 21.39 -8.98 6.51
CA PRO A 175 21.65 -7.84 5.62
C PRO A 175 20.74 -7.72 4.38
N GLY A 176 20.06 -8.80 3.99
CA GLY A 176 19.08 -8.83 2.91
C GLY A 176 17.64 -8.63 3.41
N ASP A 177 17.39 -8.58 4.72
CA ASP A 177 16.07 -8.25 5.29
C ASP A 177 15.74 -6.79 4.96
N TRP A 178 15.09 -6.59 3.81
CA TRP A 178 14.65 -5.30 3.34
C TRP A 178 13.86 -4.54 4.41
N LYS A 179 13.02 -5.23 5.19
CA LYS A 179 12.11 -4.59 6.14
C LYS A 179 12.87 -3.99 7.32
N ALA A 180 13.88 -4.67 7.83
CA ALA A 180 14.68 -4.21 8.97
C ALA A 180 15.93 -3.40 8.57
N ASN A 181 16.40 -3.50 7.33
CA ASN A 181 17.65 -2.89 6.90
C ASN A 181 17.53 -1.34 6.85
N PRO A 182 18.50 -0.58 7.42
CA PRO A 182 18.53 0.88 7.31
C PRO A 182 18.65 1.44 5.89
N ALA A 183 19.20 0.67 4.95
CA ALA A 183 19.19 0.98 3.51
C ALA A 183 17.91 0.50 2.81
N GLY A 184 17.16 -0.41 3.45
CA GLY A 184 15.81 -0.83 3.04
C GLY A 184 14.74 -0.07 3.79
N ALA A 185 13.57 -0.67 4.03
CA ALA A 185 12.42 0.01 4.63
C ALA A 185 12.61 0.46 6.08
N ASP A 186 13.62 -0.01 6.82
CA ASP A 186 13.97 0.48 8.16
C ASP A 186 12.79 0.56 9.14
N GLY A 187 11.99 -0.52 9.16
CA GLY A 187 10.83 -0.67 10.04
C GLY A 187 9.58 0.12 9.63
N TYR A 188 9.61 0.87 8.51
CA TYR A 188 8.41 1.54 8.01
C TYR A 188 7.40 0.53 7.49
N LEU A 189 6.11 0.75 7.79
CA LEU A 189 5.01 -0.04 7.23
C LEU A 189 4.77 0.29 5.75
N LEU A 190 4.95 1.56 5.38
CA LEU A 190 4.72 2.09 4.05
C LEU A 190 5.99 2.75 3.52
N VAL A 191 6.28 2.53 2.25
CA VAL A 191 7.31 3.24 1.50
C VAL A 191 6.66 4.07 0.39
N MET A 192 7.32 5.15 -0.02
CA MET A 192 6.91 6.01 -1.12
C MET A 192 7.92 5.82 -2.25
N ILE A 193 7.47 5.35 -3.41
CA ILE A 193 8.30 5.18 -4.60
C ILE A 193 7.70 6.00 -5.72
N ASP A 194 8.46 6.99 -6.21
CA ASP A 194 8.06 7.92 -7.26
C ASP A 194 6.66 8.52 -7.06
N GLY A 195 6.40 8.95 -5.82
CA GLY A 195 5.15 9.61 -5.43
C GLY A 195 3.95 8.67 -5.24
N LYS A 196 4.15 7.35 -5.21
CA LYS A 196 3.10 6.37 -4.88
C LYS A 196 3.45 5.59 -3.61
N PRO A 197 2.50 5.40 -2.68
CA PRO A 197 2.72 4.57 -1.51
C PRO A 197 2.69 3.08 -1.88
N TYR A 198 3.47 2.26 -1.19
CA TYR A 198 3.47 0.80 -1.28
C TYR A 198 3.63 0.21 0.12
N TRP A 199 3.17 -1.03 0.30
CA TRP A 199 3.57 -1.79 1.47
C TRP A 199 5.07 -2.08 1.42
N ALA A 200 5.75 -1.87 2.54
CA ALA A 200 7.19 -2.07 2.62
C ALA A 200 7.59 -3.53 2.37
N ASP A 201 6.81 -4.49 2.86
CA ASP A 201 7.03 -5.92 2.64
C ASP A 201 6.81 -6.34 1.19
N ALA A 202 5.78 -5.82 0.52
CA ALA A 202 5.54 -6.05 -0.90
C ALA A 202 6.76 -5.67 -1.75
N ILE A 203 7.38 -4.52 -1.48
CA ILE A 203 8.61 -4.08 -2.14
C ILE A 203 9.80 -4.98 -1.79
N GLY A 204 9.84 -5.52 -0.57
CA GLY A 204 10.85 -6.46 -0.11
C GLY A 204 10.88 -7.78 -0.88
N GLN A 205 9.83 -8.14 -1.62
CA GLN A 205 9.81 -9.32 -2.47
C GLN A 205 10.69 -9.20 -3.73
N ILE A 206 10.92 -7.97 -4.20
CA ILE A 206 11.76 -7.70 -5.38
C ILE A 206 13.22 -8.16 -5.18
N PRO A 207 13.95 -7.71 -4.13
CA PRO A 207 15.33 -8.14 -3.94
C PRO A 207 15.46 -9.64 -3.70
N PHE A 208 14.52 -10.25 -2.99
CA PHE A 208 14.45 -11.71 -2.84
C PHE A 208 14.32 -12.41 -4.20
N ALA A 209 13.41 -11.95 -5.06
CA ALA A 209 13.17 -12.55 -6.37
C ALA A 209 14.36 -12.38 -7.33
N VAL A 210 15.06 -11.25 -7.28
CA VAL A 210 16.26 -11.02 -8.08
C VAL A 210 17.35 -12.02 -7.73
N ASP A 211 17.68 -12.18 -6.44
CA ASP A 211 18.72 -13.14 -6.03
C ASP A 211 18.28 -14.60 -6.23
N THR A 212 17.01 -14.92 -6.01
CA THR A 212 16.47 -16.26 -6.28
C THR A 212 16.53 -16.59 -7.77
N TYR A 213 16.25 -15.64 -8.65
CA TYR A 213 16.43 -15.82 -10.09
C TYR A 213 17.90 -16.03 -10.44
N ARG A 214 18.82 -15.27 -9.83
CA ARG A 214 20.26 -15.45 -10.08
C ARG A 214 20.79 -16.80 -9.62
N ALA A 215 20.14 -17.44 -8.64
CA ALA A 215 20.47 -18.79 -8.21
C ALA A 215 19.84 -19.90 -9.08
N THR A 216 18.61 -19.71 -9.55
CA THR A 216 17.82 -20.74 -10.26
C THR A 216 17.87 -20.62 -11.78
N HIS A 217 18.15 -19.42 -12.29
CA HIS A 217 18.09 -19.03 -13.69
C HIS A 217 16.73 -19.28 -14.35
N SER A 218 15.63 -19.31 -13.58
CA SER A 218 14.28 -19.59 -14.07
C SER A 218 13.24 -18.75 -13.34
N ILE A 219 12.39 -18.07 -14.11
CA ILE A 219 11.27 -17.29 -13.56
C ILE A 219 10.33 -18.23 -12.78
N GLU A 220 10.03 -19.39 -13.35
CA GLU A 220 9.13 -20.38 -12.76
C GLU A 220 9.67 -20.91 -11.42
N GLN A 221 10.97 -21.23 -11.34
CA GLN A 221 11.57 -21.68 -10.08
C GLN A 221 11.62 -20.57 -9.03
N THR A 222 11.86 -19.33 -9.44
CA THR A 222 11.78 -18.16 -8.54
C THR A 222 10.40 -18.00 -7.93
N LEU A 223 9.34 -18.09 -8.74
CA LEU A 223 7.97 -18.04 -8.27
C LEU A 223 7.64 -19.19 -7.32
N GLU A 224 7.97 -20.42 -7.69
CA GLU A 224 7.75 -21.59 -6.82
C GLU A 224 8.49 -21.47 -5.49
N THR A 225 9.67 -20.85 -5.49
CA THR A 225 10.43 -20.59 -4.25
C THR A 225 9.75 -19.49 -3.42
N GLY A 226 9.29 -18.40 -4.05
CA GLY A 226 8.51 -17.36 -3.38
C GLY A 226 7.24 -17.90 -2.73
N LYS A 227 6.45 -18.70 -3.46
CA LYS A 227 5.25 -19.36 -2.93
C LYS A 227 5.54 -20.29 -1.74
N ARG A 228 6.71 -20.93 -1.72
CA ARG A 228 7.14 -21.83 -0.63
C ARG A 228 7.69 -21.11 0.60
N TRP A 229 8.11 -19.86 0.45
CA TRP A 229 8.77 -19.07 1.49
C TRP A 229 7.98 -17.78 1.76
N ALA A 230 6.64 -17.84 1.62
CA ALA A 230 5.74 -16.69 1.63
C ALA A 230 5.84 -15.82 2.90
N ASP A 231 6.20 -16.41 4.06
CA ASP A 231 6.41 -15.69 5.33
C ASP A 231 7.89 -15.41 5.65
N GLY A 232 8.81 -15.68 4.71
CA GLY A 232 10.24 -15.55 4.90
C GLY A 232 10.89 -16.71 5.67
N THR A 233 10.16 -17.80 5.93
CA THR A 233 10.69 -19.01 6.58
C THR A 233 10.64 -20.24 5.67
N PHE A 234 11.60 -21.16 5.86
CA PHE A 234 11.63 -22.46 5.18
C PHE A 234 10.43 -23.38 5.53
N THR A 235 9.60 -22.98 6.48
CA THR A 235 8.45 -23.73 7.00
C THR A 235 7.11 -23.09 6.64
N SER A 236 7.10 -22.07 5.78
CA SER A 236 5.85 -21.40 5.41
C SER A 236 4.88 -22.38 4.77
N ALA A 237 3.59 -22.16 4.98
CA ALA A 237 2.58 -22.81 4.15
C ALA A 237 2.79 -22.37 2.70
N TYR A 238 2.53 -23.28 1.75
CA TYR A 238 2.57 -22.94 0.33
C TYR A 238 1.47 -21.91 0.03
N ASP A 239 1.86 -20.76 -0.50
CA ASP A 239 0.93 -19.69 -0.85
C ASP A 239 0.63 -19.72 -2.36
N ASP A 240 -0.50 -20.31 -2.73
CA ASP A 240 -1.00 -20.29 -4.11
C ASP A 240 -2.03 -19.18 -4.37
N SER A 241 -2.12 -18.19 -3.48
CA SER A 241 -3.07 -17.10 -3.63
C SER A 241 -2.63 -16.09 -4.68
N ASP A 242 -3.60 -15.42 -5.30
CA ASP A 242 -3.39 -14.30 -6.21
C ASP A 242 -3.14 -13.00 -5.38
N THR A 243 -2.19 -13.05 -4.42
CA THR A 243 -1.78 -11.93 -3.56
C THR A 243 -0.62 -11.14 -4.14
N TYR A 244 -0.43 -9.93 -3.62
CA TYR A 244 0.60 -9.03 -4.09
C TYR A 244 2.03 -9.58 -4.00
N ASP A 245 2.30 -10.44 -3.02
CA ASP A 245 3.64 -10.99 -2.83
C ASP A 245 4.07 -11.76 -4.08
N ASN A 246 3.19 -12.61 -4.62
CA ASN A 246 3.43 -13.37 -5.84
C ASN A 246 3.63 -12.47 -7.08
N PHE A 247 2.91 -11.35 -7.17
CA PHE A 247 3.09 -10.40 -8.26
C PHE A 247 4.40 -9.62 -8.17
N PHE A 248 4.83 -9.21 -6.98
CA PHE A 248 6.13 -8.55 -6.82
C PHE A 248 7.31 -9.50 -6.99
N VAL A 249 7.17 -10.77 -6.59
CA VAL A 249 8.12 -11.83 -6.97
C VAL A 249 8.22 -11.95 -8.48
N LEU A 250 7.08 -11.99 -9.20
CA LEU A 250 7.08 -12.05 -10.66
C LEU A 250 7.75 -10.82 -11.29
N ARG A 251 7.47 -9.62 -10.80
CA ARG A 251 8.12 -8.38 -11.28
C ARG A 251 9.63 -8.44 -11.12
N GLY A 252 10.12 -8.86 -9.95
CA GLY A 252 11.54 -9.05 -9.69
C GLY A 252 12.18 -10.11 -10.60
N ALA A 253 11.51 -11.24 -10.80
CA ALA A 253 11.98 -12.32 -11.68
C ALA A 253 12.04 -11.90 -13.16
N LEU A 254 11.02 -11.19 -13.67
CA LEU A 254 10.99 -10.66 -15.03
C LEU A 254 12.04 -9.59 -15.28
N TYR A 255 12.32 -8.76 -14.28
CA TYR A 255 13.45 -7.83 -14.31
C TYR A 255 14.77 -8.59 -14.39
N ALA A 256 14.99 -9.52 -13.46
CA ALA A 256 16.21 -10.30 -13.37
C ALA A 256 16.48 -11.10 -14.64
N SER A 257 15.44 -11.64 -15.29
CA SER A 257 15.58 -12.40 -16.55
C SER A 257 16.04 -11.56 -17.74
N LYS A 258 15.78 -10.25 -17.71
CA LYS A 258 16.27 -9.30 -18.72
C LYS A 258 17.65 -8.78 -18.34
N ARG A 259 17.91 -8.66 -17.04
CA ARG A 259 19.13 -8.09 -16.46
C ARG A 259 20.31 -9.06 -16.48
N PHE A 260 20.07 -10.35 -16.22
CA PHE A 260 21.10 -11.36 -16.07
C PHE A 260 20.90 -12.50 -17.08
N THR A 261 21.99 -12.86 -17.76
CA THR A 261 22.03 -14.02 -18.67
C THR A 261 23.24 -14.88 -18.35
N TYR A 262 23.10 -16.19 -18.53
CA TYR A 262 24.10 -17.16 -18.10
C TYR A 262 24.68 -17.92 -19.28
N ARG A 263 26.00 -17.97 -19.38
CA ARG A 263 26.71 -18.80 -20.34
C ARG A 263 27.38 -19.95 -19.61
N VAL A 264 27.04 -21.17 -20.00
CA VAL A 264 27.66 -22.39 -19.47
C VAL A 264 28.81 -22.79 -20.39
N VAL A 265 30.00 -22.94 -19.84
CA VAL A 265 31.17 -23.47 -20.55
C VAL A 265 31.60 -24.75 -19.85
N THR A 266 31.76 -25.81 -20.63
CA THR A 266 32.28 -27.09 -20.15
C THR A 266 33.75 -27.16 -20.54
N ASN A 267 34.61 -27.36 -19.55
CA ASN A 267 36.06 -27.47 -19.73
C ASN A 267 36.50 -28.93 -19.58
N ASP A 268 37.67 -29.27 -20.12
CA ASP A 268 38.28 -30.59 -19.96
C ASP A 268 38.95 -30.81 -18.58
N GLN A 269 38.61 -29.99 -17.58
CA GLN A 269 39.11 -30.12 -16.20
C GLN A 269 38.22 -31.05 -15.37
N ASP A 270 38.84 -31.78 -14.44
CA ASP A 270 38.10 -32.68 -13.53
C ASP A 270 37.16 -31.91 -12.58
N TYR A 271 37.56 -30.72 -12.10
CA TYR A 271 36.71 -29.86 -11.28
C TYR A 271 37.14 -28.38 -11.24
N PRO A 272 36.22 -27.40 -11.36
CA PRO A 272 34.84 -27.56 -11.82
C PRO A 272 34.81 -27.80 -13.33
N ARG A 273 34.21 -28.93 -13.75
CA ARG A 273 34.03 -29.29 -15.17
C ARG A 273 33.14 -28.30 -15.91
N VAL A 274 32.25 -27.64 -15.18
CA VAL A 274 31.29 -26.66 -15.69
C VAL A 274 31.55 -25.32 -15.02
N GLN A 275 31.74 -24.27 -15.83
CA GLN A 275 31.82 -22.89 -15.39
C GLN A 275 30.60 -22.13 -15.91
N VAL A 276 29.93 -21.41 -15.02
CA VAL A 276 28.79 -20.56 -15.36
C VAL A 276 29.25 -19.10 -15.28
N TYR A 277 29.10 -18.38 -16.39
CA TYR A 277 29.41 -16.96 -16.47
C TYR A 277 28.12 -16.16 -16.51
N GLU A 278 27.94 -15.24 -15.56
CA GLU A 278 26.85 -14.27 -15.54
C GLU A 278 27.23 -13.05 -16.38
N ASN A 279 26.39 -12.67 -17.33
CA ASN A 279 26.47 -11.41 -18.06
C ASN A 279 25.34 -10.49 -17.63
N LYS A 280 25.67 -9.21 -17.44
CA LYS A 280 24.77 -8.18 -16.91
C LYS A 280 24.42 -7.17 -18.00
N TRP A 281 23.13 -7.00 -18.29
CA TRP A 281 22.62 -6.14 -19.37
C TRP A 281 21.87 -4.93 -18.85
N PRO A 282 21.97 -3.74 -19.46
CA PRO A 282 21.22 -2.58 -18.99
C PRO A 282 19.71 -2.82 -19.12
N VAL A 283 18.98 -2.63 -18.01
CA VAL A 283 17.51 -2.68 -17.95
C VAL A 283 17.05 -1.48 -17.15
N SER A 284 16.02 -0.78 -17.62
CA SER A 284 15.45 0.36 -16.89
C SER A 284 14.86 -0.10 -15.56
N SER A 285 15.21 0.58 -14.47
CA SER A 285 14.65 0.35 -13.13
C SER A 285 13.14 0.54 -13.09
N GLU A 286 12.61 1.48 -13.88
CA GLU A 286 11.16 1.72 -14.06
C GLU A 286 10.40 0.49 -14.53
N SER A 287 11.07 -0.48 -15.17
CA SER A 287 10.39 -1.69 -15.67
C SER A 287 9.76 -2.54 -14.56
N ILE A 288 10.23 -2.42 -13.31
CA ILE A 288 9.64 -3.08 -12.14
C ILE A 288 8.32 -2.42 -11.70
N SER A 289 8.14 -1.14 -12.02
CA SER A 289 6.90 -0.43 -11.69
C SER A 289 5.70 -0.90 -12.50
N ASN A 290 5.95 -1.52 -13.66
CA ASN A 290 4.93 -1.96 -14.59
C ASN A 290 4.03 -3.03 -13.98
N ASN A 291 2.74 -2.94 -14.28
CA ASN A 291 1.79 -3.99 -13.94
C ASN A 291 2.13 -5.26 -14.72
N ILE A 292 1.86 -6.40 -14.09
CA ILE A 292 1.93 -7.69 -14.75
C ILE A 292 0.80 -7.78 -15.78
N THR A 293 1.13 -8.24 -16.99
CA THR A 293 0.11 -8.50 -18.02
C THR A 293 -0.66 -9.78 -17.73
N ALA A 294 -1.90 -9.89 -18.23
CA ALA A 294 -2.68 -11.12 -18.07
C ALA A 294 -1.98 -12.32 -18.70
N GLU A 295 -1.24 -12.12 -19.80
CA GLU A 295 -0.45 -13.16 -20.47
C GLU A 295 0.75 -13.61 -19.63
N GLU A 296 1.48 -12.68 -19.01
CA GLU A 296 2.58 -13.02 -18.08
C GLU A 296 2.04 -13.77 -16.85
N TRP A 297 0.91 -13.31 -16.30
CA TRP A 297 0.26 -13.99 -15.17
C TRP A 297 -0.21 -15.38 -15.52
N LEU A 298 -0.85 -15.55 -16.68
CA LEU A 298 -1.28 -16.87 -17.18
C LEU A 298 -0.10 -17.80 -17.44
N ARG A 299 1.03 -17.26 -17.92
CA ARG A 299 2.21 -18.06 -18.25
C ARG A 299 3.00 -18.51 -17.03
N PHE A 300 3.17 -17.62 -16.05
CA PHE A 300 4.12 -17.82 -14.96
C PHE A 300 3.45 -17.91 -13.58
N GLY A 301 2.41 -17.13 -13.33
CA GLY A 301 1.76 -17.03 -12.02
C GLY A 301 0.74 -18.14 -11.76
N LYS A 302 -0.02 -18.50 -12.80
CA LYS A 302 -1.06 -19.52 -12.74
C LYS A 302 -0.57 -20.82 -13.35
N LYS A 303 -0.22 -21.81 -12.53
CA LYS A 303 -0.22 -23.19 -13.02
C LYS A 303 -1.69 -23.64 -13.08
N GLY A 304 -2.09 -24.13 -14.25
CA GLY A 304 -3.38 -24.81 -14.42
C GLY A 304 -3.50 -26.04 -13.53
#